data_AF-A0A2C9KVV6-F1
#
_entry.id   AF-A0A2C9KVV6-F1
#
_cell.length_a   1.000
_cell.length_b   1.000
_cell.length_c   1.000
_cell.angle_alpha   90.00
_cell.angle_beta   90.00
_cell.angle_gamma   90.00
#
_symmetry.space_group_name_H-M   'P 1'
#
loop_
_entity.id
_entity.type
_entity.pdbx_description
1 polymer ?
#
loop_
_entity_poly.entity_id
_entity_poly.type
_entity_poly.pdbx_seq_one_letter_code
_entity_poly.pdbx_strand_id
1 'polypeptide(L)'
;MHDHGQSKCYFKVLRGILEENHYHGDGHIANMEYRQGEVCSIVDIGTCHQMLNNMDAFSVSLHVYIPPFDSCNTYAEPGGDAIPVTPSFISRYGFAVNRNSRLLRADDFLA
;
A
#
# COMPACT_ATOMS: atom_id res chain seq x y z
N MET A 1 5.62 -7.54 5.39
CA MET A 1 4.75 -7.77 4.21
C MET A 1 3.30 -7.52 4.60
N HIS A 2 2.38 -7.37 3.65
CA HIS A 2 0.95 -7.16 3.95
C HIS A 2 0.02 -7.77 2.90
N ASP A 3 -1.23 -7.96 3.31
CA ASP A 3 -2.38 -8.22 2.44
C ASP A 3 -3.23 -6.95 2.22
N HIS A 4 -4.34 -7.07 1.49
CA HIS A 4 -5.29 -6.02 1.17
C HIS A 4 -6.69 -6.25 1.76
N GLY A 5 -6.83 -7.07 2.82
CA GLY A 5 -8.12 -7.24 3.51
C GLY A 5 -9.27 -7.71 2.60
N GLN A 6 -8.98 -8.59 1.63
CA GLN A 6 -9.91 -9.10 0.59
C GLN A 6 -10.29 -8.08 -0.49
N SER A 7 -9.67 -6.90 -0.50
CA SER A 7 -9.83 -5.94 -1.58
C SER A 7 -8.95 -6.27 -2.78
N LYS A 8 -9.44 -5.96 -3.98
CA LYS A 8 -8.59 -5.89 -5.16
C LYS A 8 -7.77 -4.62 -5.09
N CYS A 9 -6.47 -4.71 -5.34
CA CYS A 9 -5.56 -3.58 -5.36
C CYS A 9 -5.04 -3.39 -6.78
N TYR A 10 -5.10 -2.15 -7.24
CA TYR A 10 -4.43 -1.70 -8.46
C TYR A 10 -3.50 -0.58 -8.07
N PHE A 11 -2.30 -0.55 -8.65
CA PHE A 11 -1.46 0.62 -8.53
C PHE A 11 -0.83 1.03 -9.84
N LYS A 12 -0.58 2.33 -9.98
CA LYS A 12 0.17 2.93 -11.07
C LYS A 12 1.35 3.71 -10.52
N VAL A 13 2.54 3.51 -11.08
CA VAL A 13 3.70 4.33 -10.74
C VAL A 13 3.57 5.69 -11.42
N LEU A 14 3.36 6.74 -10.62
CA LEU A 14 3.26 8.12 -11.11
C LEU A 14 4.63 8.77 -11.29
N ARG A 15 5.62 8.36 -10.48
CA ARG A 15 7.00 8.84 -10.52
C ARG A 15 7.95 7.81 -9.91
N GLY A 16 9.15 7.72 -10.49
CA GLY A 16 10.22 6.88 -9.95
C GLY A 16 10.10 5.41 -10.34
N ILE A 17 10.67 4.56 -9.50
CA ILE A 17 10.71 3.10 -9.66
C ILE A 17 10.27 2.48 -8.33
N LEU A 18 9.44 1.44 -8.39
CA LEU A 18 9.03 0.66 -7.22
C LEU A 18 9.35 -0.80 -7.45
N GLU A 19 9.86 -1.45 -6.42
CA GLU A 19 10.00 -2.90 -6.37
C GLU A 19 8.84 -3.51 -5.57
N GLU A 20 8.33 -4.64 -6.04
CA GLU A 20 7.29 -5.42 -5.39
C GLU A 20 7.77 -6.86 -5.22
N ASN A 21 7.92 -7.27 -3.97
CA ASN A 21 8.28 -8.63 -3.61
C ASN A 21 7.01 -9.40 -3.25
N HIS A 22 6.76 -10.51 -3.93
CA HIS A 22 5.58 -11.36 -3.73
C HIS A 22 5.94 -12.58 -2.89
N TYR A 23 5.02 -12.96 -2.02
CA TYR A 23 5.15 -14.09 -1.10
C TYR A 23 3.88 -14.92 -1.10
N HIS A 24 4.02 -16.24 -1.01
CA HIS A 24 2.91 -17.19 -0.91
C HIS A 24 3.29 -18.31 0.03
N GLY A 25 2.42 -18.59 1.01
CA GLY A 25 2.77 -19.51 2.10
C GLY A 25 4.02 -19.02 2.84
N ASP A 26 4.99 -19.91 3.00
CA ASP A 26 6.28 -19.68 3.65
C ASP A 26 7.39 -19.19 2.69
N GLY A 27 7.06 -18.94 1.42
CA GLY A 27 8.03 -18.69 0.37
C GLY A 27 7.96 -17.29 -0.25
N HIS A 28 9.11 -16.76 -0.63
CA HIS A 28 9.24 -15.69 -1.63
C HIS A 28 9.08 -16.28 -3.03
N ILE A 29 8.27 -15.64 -3.89
CA ILE A 29 7.91 -16.21 -5.20
C ILE A 29 8.28 -15.33 -6.39
N ALA A 30 8.37 -14.01 -6.23
CA ALA A 30 8.72 -13.12 -7.32
C ALA A 30 9.25 -11.76 -6.82
N ASN A 31 10.12 -11.16 -7.62
CA ASN A 31 10.48 -9.75 -7.54
C ASN A 31 10.05 -9.09 -8.84
N MET A 32 9.29 -8.02 -8.73
CA MET A 32 8.84 -7.22 -9.86
C MET A 32 9.35 -5.80 -9.69
N GLU A 33 9.76 -5.18 -10.79
CA GLU A 33 10.11 -3.76 -10.84
C GLU A 33 9.09 -3.05 -11.72
N TYR A 34 8.55 -1.93 -11.23
CA TYR A 34 7.61 -1.08 -11.94
C TYR A 34 8.18 0.33 -12.10
N ARG A 35 8.19 0.80 -13.35
CA ARG A 35 8.65 2.13 -13.75
C ARG A 35 7.48 3.08 -13.96
N GLN A 36 7.79 4.37 -13.97
CA GLN A 36 6.81 5.42 -14.21
C GLN A 36 5.92 5.15 -15.43
N GLY A 37 4.61 5.19 -15.21
CA GLY A 37 3.58 4.92 -16.21
C GLY A 37 2.99 3.52 -16.15
N GLU A 38 3.73 2.55 -15.60
CA GLU A 38 3.29 1.16 -15.52
C GLU A 38 2.19 0.96 -14.47
N VAL A 39 1.31 0.00 -14.75
CA VAL A 39 0.14 -0.35 -13.94
C VAL A 39 0.24 -1.83 -13.56
N CYS A 40 -0.04 -2.12 -12.29
CA CYS A 40 -0.14 -3.47 -11.77
C CYS A 40 -1.51 -3.70 -11.13
N SER A 41 -1.91 -4.96 -11.05
CA SER A 41 -3.06 -5.43 -10.29
C SER A 41 -2.65 -6.62 -9.43
N ILE A 42 -3.07 -6.62 -8.17
CA ILE A 42 -2.92 -7.75 -7.27
C ILE A 42 -4.30 -8.15 -6.73
N VAL A 43 -4.53 -9.46 -6.70
CA VAL A 43 -5.73 -10.06 -6.12
C VAL A 43 -5.24 -11.01 -5.03
N ASP A 44 -5.67 -10.75 -3.80
CA ASP A 44 -5.30 -11.56 -2.64
C ASP A 44 -5.94 -12.95 -2.72
N ILE A 45 -5.23 -13.90 -3.32
CA ILE A 45 -5.55 -15.32 -3.17
C ILE A 45 -4.35 -15.98 -2.50
N GLY A 46 -4.25 -15.78 -1.18
CA GLY A 46 -3.18 -16.34 -0.35
C GLY A 46 -1.79 -15.76 -0.62
N THR A 47 -1.70 -14.62 -1.31
CA THR A 47 -0.45 -13.93 -1.63
C THR A 47 -0.34 -12.65 -0.83
N CYS A 48 0.83 -12.40 -0.24
CA CYS A 48 1.18 -11.14 0.41
C CYS A 48 2.30 -10.47 -0.39
N HIS A 49 2.47 -9.17 -0.20
CA HIS A 49 3.57 -8.47 -0.86
C HIS A 49 4.25 -7.42 0.03
N GLN A 50 5.42 -6.99 -0.43
CA GLN A 50 6.18 -5.87 0.13
C GLN A 50 6.52 -4.91 -1.01
N MET A 51 6.14 -3.64 -0.84
CA MET A 51 6.49 -2.56 -1.75
C MET A 51 7.72 -1.83 -1.22
N LEU A 52 8.73 -1.64 -2.07
CA LEU A 52 9.97 -0.97 -1.71
C LEU A 52 10.33 0.12 -2.72
N ASN A 53 11.01 1.15 -2.22
CA ASN A 53 11.76 2.08 -3.05
C ASN A 53 13.24 1.93 -2.68
N ASN A 54 14.00 1.23 -3.51
CA ASN A 54 15.44 1.00 -3.31
C ASN A 54 16.31 2.07 -3.97
N MET A 55 15.71 3.17 -4.41
CA MET A 55 16.40 4.29 -5.05
C MET A 55 16.63 5.43 -4.06
N ASP A 56 17.68 6.22 -4.28
CA ASP A 56 17.95 7.44 -3.50
C ASP A 56 16.89 8.54 -3.71
N ALA A 57 16.20 8.51 -4.86
CA ALA A 57 15.14 9.45 -5.20
C ALA A 57 13.76 8.93 -4.74
N PHE A 58 12.82 9.85 -4.50
CA PHE A 58 11.47 9.47 -4.12
C PHE A 58 10.66 8.90 -5.30
N SER A 59 9.82 7.91 -4.98
CA SER A 59 8.82 7.32 -5.88
C SER A 59 7.41 7.63 -5.39
N VAL A 60 6.45 7.71 -6.32
CA VAL A 60 5.04 7.97 -6.03
C VAL A 60 4.18 7.00 -6.81
N SER A 61 3.26 6.32 -6.13
CA SER A 61 2.23 5.49 -6.73
C SER A 61 0.83 6.00 -6.43
N LEU A 62 -0.09 5.74 -7.35
CA LEU A 62 -1.54 5.87 -7.14
C LEU A 62 -2.09 4.48 -6.89
N HIS A 63 -2.75 4.27 -5.74
CA HIS A 63 -3.41 3.00 -5.40
C HIS A 63 -4.93 3.16 -5.45
N VAL A 64 -5.61 2.12 -5.96
CA VAL A 64 -7.07 2.01 -5.99
C VAL A 64 -7.45 0.65 -5.37
N TYR A 65 -8.25 0.70 -4.32
CA TYR A 65 -8.73 -0.49 -3.60
C TYR A 65 -10.23 -0.68 -3.82
N ILE A 66 -10.64 -1.88 -4.24
CA ILE A 66 -12.04 -2.20 -4.53
C ILE A 66 -12.42 -3.58 -3.95
N PRO A 67 -13.37 -3.67 -2.98
CA PRO A 67 -13.97 -2.54 -2.25
C PRO A 67 -12.92 -1.78 -1.41
N PRO A 68 -13.24 -0.60 -0.85
CA PRO A 68 -12.41 -0.02 0.20
C PRO A 68 -12.36 -0.94 1.42
N PHE A 69 -11.26 -0.89 2.17
CA PHE A 69 -11.08 -1.64 3.41
C PHE A 69 -10.53 -0.73 4.51
N ASP A 70 -10.85 -1.07 5.77
CA ASP A 70 -10.40 -0.33 6.96
C ASP A 70 -9.32 -1.09 7.75
N SER A 71 -9.09 -2.36 7.43
CA SER A 71 -8.09 -3.21 8.07
C SER A 71 -7.45 -4.18 7.09
N CYS A 72 -6.15 -4.42 7.27
CA CYS A 72 -5.42 -5.49 6.60
C CYS A 72 -4.50 -6.18 7.61
N ASN A 73 -3.83 -7.25 7.19
CA ASN A 73 -2.82 -7.91 8.01
C ASN A 73 -1.42 -7.54 7.54
N THR A 74 -0.51 -7.46 8.51
CA THR A 74 0.93 -7.43 8.28
C THR A 74 1.57 -8.71 8.79
N TYR A 75 2.72 -9.05 8.20
CA TYR A 75 3.46 -10.27 8.49
C TYR A 75 4.94 -9.91 8.62
N ALA A 76 5.57 -10.39 9.70
CA ALA A 76 6.99 -10.18 9.98
C ALA A 76 7.88 -10.99 9.03
N GLU A 77 7.44 -12.21 8.69
CA GLU A 77 8.13 -13.18 7.85
C GLU A 77 7.12 -13.94 6.97
N PRO A 78 7.55 -14.51 5.82
CA PRO A 78 6.67 -15.31 4.98
C PRO A 78 6.09 -16.49 5.77
N GLY A 79 4.77 -16.69 5.71
CA GLY A 79 4.08 -17.75 6.45
C GLY A 79 3.96 -17.50 7.96
N GLY A 80 4.45 -16.37 8.46
CA GLY A 80 4.35 -15.99 9.87
C GLY A 80 2.94 -15.59 10.30
N ASP A 81 2.78 -15.30 11.59
CA ASP A 81 1.50 -14.91 12.16
C ASP A 81 0.97 -13.60 11.56
N ALA A 82 -0.34 -13.57 11.31
CA ALA A 82 -1.04 -12.37 10.87
C ALA A 82 -1.16 -11.37 12.03
N ILE A 83 -0.70 -10.14 11.80
CA ILE A 83 -0.83 -9.02 12.73
C ILE A 83 -1.81 -8.01 12.15
N PRO A 84 -3.05 -7.92 12.69
CA PRO A 84 -4.05 -6.97 12.19
C PRO A 84 -3.60 -5.52 12.38
N VAL A 85 -3.76 -4.71 11.34
CA VAL A 85 -3.46 -3.28 11.36
C VAL A 85 -4.59 -2.47 10.75
N THR A 86 -4.72 -1.23 11.21
CA THR A 86 -5.62 -0.23 10.62
C THR A 86 -4.76 0.83 9.93
N PRO A 87 -4.74 0.87 8.58
CA PRO A 87 -4.07 1.93 7.84
C PRO A 87 -4.60 3.31 8.25
N SER A 88 -3.76 4.34 8.11
CA SER A 88 -4.15 5.72 8.40
C SER A 88 -3.73 6.65 7.28
N PHE A 89 -4.53 7.68 7.05
CA PHE A 89 -4.23 8.70 6.05
C PHE A 89 -3.32 9.78 6.65
N ILE A 90 -2.26 10.12 5.92
CA ILE A 90 -1.43 11.30 6.23
C ILE A 90 -2.12 12.60 5.76
N SER A 91 -2.92 12.53 4.70
CA SER A 91 -3.71 13.62 4.14
C SER A 91 -4.97 13.08 3.46
N ARG A 92 -6.00 13.93 3.29
CA ARG A 92 -7.23 13.63 2.53
C ARG A 92 -7.60 14.83 1.68
N TYR A 93 -7.95 14.61 0.42
CA TYR A 93 -8.34 15.66 -0.54
C TYR A 93 -7.32 16.81 -0.68
N GLY A 94 -6.03 16.53 -0.47
CA GLY A 94 -4.96 17.53 -0.53
C GLY A 94 -4.60 18.19 0.80
N PHE A 95 -5.32 17.88 1.88
CA PHE A 95 -5.15 18.52 3.18
C PHE A 95 -4.63 17.57 4.26
N ALA A 96 -3.77 18.07 5.14
CA ALA A 96 -3.11 17.25 6.15
C ALA A 96 -4.09 16.77 7.22
N VAL A 97 -4.08 15.48 7.54
CA VAL A 97 -4.91 14.92 8.60
C VAL A 97 -4.18 15.05 9.94
N ASN A 98 -4.88 15.42 11.01
CA ASN A 98 -4.30 15.39 12.34
C ASN A 98 -4.12 13.93 12.78
N ARG A 99 -2.86 13.51 12.97
CA ARG A 99 -2.49 12.14 13.35
C ARG A 99 -3.20 11.63 14.60
N ASN A 100 -3.54 12.52 15.55
CA ASN A 100 -4.17 12.13 16.81
C ASN A 100 -5.68 11.94 16.70
N SER A 101 -6.34 12.58 15.73
CA SER A 101 -7.80 12.52 15.58
C SER A 101 -8.28 11.81 14.32
N ARG A 102 -7.39 11.55 13.34
CA ARG A 102 -7.73 11.07 11.98
C ARG A 102 -8.77 11.97 11.25
N LEU A 103 -8.99 13.18 11.74
CA LEU A 103 -9.87 14.18 11.14
C LEU A 103 -9.07 15.18 10.28
N LEU A 104 -9.72 15.68 9.24
CA LEU A 104 -9.27 16.87 8.49
C LEU A 104 -9.25 18.07 9.45
N ARG A 105 -8.26 18.97 9.31
CA ARG A 105 -8.25 20.18 10.14
C ARG A 105 -9.31 21.13 9.61
N ALA A 106 -10.08 21.75 10.50
CA ALA A 106 -11.17 22.64 10.10
C ALA A 106 -10.66 23.82 9.25
N ASP A 107 -9.43 24.27 9.52
CA ASP A 107 -8.76 25.36 8.81
C ASP A 107 -8.40 25.02 7.35
N ASP A 108 -8.54 23.75 6.94
CA ASP A 108 -8.23 23.28 5.59
C ASP A 108 -9.30 23.68 4.55
N PHE A 109 -10.52 24.03 4.97
CA PHE A 109 -11.63 24.36 4.06
C PHE A 109 -11.84 25.87 3.86
N LEU A 110 -11.03 26.71 4.50
CA LEU A 110 -11.12 28.16 4.42
C LEU A 110 -9.95 28.67 3.56
N ALA A 111 -10.13 28.63 2.24
CA ALA A 111 -9.29 29.31 1.26
C ALA A 111 -10.16 30.24 0.40
#